data_AF-S9QZB4-F1
#
_entry.id   AF-S9QZB4-F1
#
_cell.length_a   1.000
_cell.length_b   1.000
_cell.length_c   1.000
_cell.angle_alpha   90.00
_cell.angle_beta   90.00
_cell.angle_gamma   90.00
#
_symmetry.space_group_name_H-M   'P 1'
#
loop_
_entity.id
_entity.type
_entity.pdbx_description
1 polymer ?
#
loop_
_entity_poly.entity_id
_entity_poly.type
_entity_poly.pdbx_seq_one_letter_code
_entity_poly.pdbx_strand_id
1 'polypeptide(L)'
;MPRLPWPRGARRTVPVAPEEARAWRMLQLLTAKPVLYVCNVAEEDAATGNAHSEAVAAMAAAEGNAHVVISARIEEEIAQLPPEEAREFLATMGLAEPGLDRLIRAGYALLRLRTYFTAGPKEARAWTIPAGTLAPQAAGVIHGDFEKGFIRAETIAYDDYVAHGGEAGAREAGKLRLEGRSYEVQDGDVMHFLFSG
;
A
#
# COMPACT_ATOMS: atom_id res chain seq x y z
N MET A 1 -34.27 -9.63 19.32
CA MET A 1 -33.08 -10.46 19.57
C MET A 1 -32.17 -9.72 20.54
N PRO A 2 -31.66 -10.36 21.62
CA PRO A 2 -30.73 -9.72 22.54
C PRO A 2 -29.39 -9.48 21.82
N ARG A 3 -28.81 -8.29 22.00
CA ARG A 3 -27.45 -7.98 21.51
C ARG A 3 -26.46 -8.89 22.24
N LEU A 4 -25.53 -9.50 21.50
CA LEU A 4 -24.37 -10.19 22.08
C LEU A 4 -23.62 -9.23 23.02
N PRO A 5 -23.13 -9.70 24.18
CA PRO A 5 -22.52 -8.86 25.23
C PRO A 5 -21.12 -8.32 24.88
N TRP A 6 -20.66 -8.52 23.65
CA TRP A 6 -19.30 -8.18 23.26
C TRP A 6 -19.27 -6.89 22.41
N PRO A 7 -18.35 -5.94 22.67
CA PRO A 7 -18.25 -4.70 21.88
C PRO A 7 -18.03 -4.97 20.38
N ARG A 8 -18.45 -4.01 19.54
CA ARG A 8 -18.15 -4.02 18.10
C ARG A 8 -16.61 -4.11 17.91
N GLY A 9 -16.14 -4.88 16.92
CA GLY A 9 -14.69 -5.07 16.69
C GLY A 9 -14.06 -6.27 17.41
N ALA A 10 -14.89 -7.27 17.72
CA ALA A 10 -14.69 -8.18 18.83
C ALA A 10 -13.31 -8.81 19.02
N ARG A 11 -12.68 -9.18 17.91
CA ARG A 11 -11.42 -9.91 17.92
C ARG A 11 -10.19 -8.99 17.92
N ARG A 12 -10.28 -7.79 17.34
CA ARG A 12 -9.13 -6.87 17.23
C ARG A 12 -8.72 -6.29 18.58
N THR A 13 -9.64 -6.28 19.53
CA THR A 13 -9.43 -5.75 20.88
C THR A 13 -8.99 -6.81 21.89
N VAL A 14 -8.90 -8.09 21.51
CA VAL A 14 -8.50 -9.18 22.42
C VAL A 14 -7.01 -9.49 22.22
N PRO A 15 -6.17 -9.37 23.26
CA PRO A 15 -4.78 -9.77 23.17
C PRO A 15 -4.66 -11.28 22.94
N VAL A 16 -3.64 -11.68 22.17
CA VAL A 16 -3.42 -13.06 21.73
C VAL A 16 -2.00 -13.41 22.11
N ALA A 17 -1.81 -14.50 22.84
CA ALA A 17 -0.48 -14.99 23.12
C ALA A 17 0.21 -15.40 21.80
N PRO A 18 1.52 -15.12 21.62
CA PRO A 18 2.25 -15.44 20.39
C PRO A 18 2.12 -16.91 19.96
N GLU A 19 2.05 -17.83 20.92
CA GLU A 19 1.96 -19.27 20.73
C GLU A 19 0.61 -19.67 20.09
N GLU A 20 -0.46 -18.91 20.36
CA GLU A 20 -1.80 -19.19 19.83
C GLU A 20 -2.06 -18.50 18.49
N ALA A 21 -1.19 -17.57 18.06
CA ALA A 21 -1.42 -16.73 16.88
C ALA A 21 -1.70 -17.54 15.61
N ARG A 22 -1.11 -18.73 15.47
CA ARG A 22 -1.38 -19.64 14.34
C ARG A 22 -2.81 -20.18 14.38
N ALA A 23 -3.24 -20.74 15.51
CA ALA A 23 -4.59 -21.30 15.66
C ALA A 23 -5.67 -20.24 15.41
N TRP A 24 -5.47 -19.05 15.96
CA TRP A 24 -6.40 -17.95 15.75
C TRP A 24 -6.43 -17.44 14.30
N ARG A 25 -5.30 -17.41 13.59
CA ARG A 25 -5.30 -17.09 12.15
C ARG A 25 -6.11 -18.11 11.34
N MET A 26 -6.10 -19.39 11.74
CA MET A 26 -6.86 -20.43 11.04
C MET A 26 -8.38 -20.29 11.21
N LEU A 27 -8.85 -19.61 12.27
CA LEU A 27 -10.29 -19.34 12.45
C LEU A 27 -10.87 -18.37 11.43
N GLN A 28 -10.03 -17.58 10.73
CA GLN A 28 -10.46 -16.64 9.67
C GLN A 28 -11.61 -15.70 10.11
N LEU A 29 -11.60 -15.28 11.38
CA LEU A 29 -12.65 -14.46 11.95
C LEU A 29 -12.79 -13.13 11.19
N LEU A 30 -14.00 -12.81 10.74
CA LEU A 30 -14.28 -11.56 10.01
C LEU A 30 -13.90 -10.32 10.81
N THR A 31 -14.17 -10.34 12.11
CA THR A 31 -13.87 -9.24 13.04
C THR A 31 -12.38 -9.09 13.35
N ALA A 32 -11.52 -10.01 12.89
CA ALA A 32 -10.06 -9.88 12.99
C ALA A 32 -9.45 -9.08 11.83
N LYS A 33 -10.18 -8.93 10.71
CA LYS A 33 -9.68 -8.25 9.52
C LYS A 33 -9.44 -6.77 9.81
N PRO A 34 -8.38 -6.18 9.25
CA PRO A 34 -8.15 -4.75 9.40
C PRO A 34 -9.28 -3.97 8.71
N VAL A 35 -9.64 -2.80 9.26
CA VAL A 35 -10.76 -1.96 8.78
C VAL A 35 -10.24 -0.58 8.44
N LEU A 36 -10.69 -0.07 7.29
CA LEU A 36 -10.57 1.31 6.85
C LEU A 36 -11.98 1.87 6.69
N TYR A 37 -12.26 3.02 7.30
CA TYR A 37 -13.52 3.72 7.12
C TYR A 37 -13.45 4.65 5.93
N VAL A 38 -14.41 4.55 5.03
CA VAL A 38 -14.52 5.44 3.86
C VAL A 38 -15.74 6.34 4.07
N CYS A 39 -15.48 7.62 4.33
CA CYS A 39 -16.51 8.62 4.55
C CYS A 39 -16.87 9.25 3.21
N ASN A 40 -17.95 8.77 2.59
CA ASN A 40 -18.50 9.40 1.40
C ASN A 40 -19.27 10.67 1.80
N VAL A 41 -18.84 11.82 1.31
CA VAL A 41 -19.41 13.13 1.64
C VAL A 41 -19.91 13.85 0.37
N ALA A 42 -20.60 14.98 0.56
CA ALA A 42 -20.97 15.86 -0.54
C ALA A 42 -19.72 16.52 -1.17
N GLU A 43 -19.86 17.12 -2.34
CA GLU A 43 -18.73 17.68 -3.09
C GLU A 43 -18.06 18.84 -2.34
N GLU A 44 -18.87 19.72 -1.75
CA GLU A 44 -18.43 20.85 -0.95
C GLU A 44 -17.64 20.45 0.30
N ASP A 45 -17.85 19.22 0.79
CA ASP A 45 -17.19 18.68 1.97
C ASP A 45 -15.98 17.81 1.61
N ALA A 46 -15.68 17.56 0.33
CA ALA A 46 -14.68 16.58 -0.07
C ALA A 46 -13.24 16.94 0.37
N ALA A 47 -12.96 18.24 0.47
CA ALA A 47 -11.65 18.75 0.89
C ALA A 47 -11.48 18.78 2.42
N THR A 48 -12.53 19.13 3.17
CA THR A 48 -12.45 19.41 4.61
C THR A 48 -13.17 18.39 5.48
N GLY A 49 -14.05 17.59 4.90
CA GLY A 49 -15.04 16.80 5.62
C GLY A 49 -16.16 17.65 6.23
N ASN A 50 -17.03 16.96 6.96
CA ASN A 50 -18.13 17.52 7.75
C ASN A 50 -18.22 16.86 9.14
N ALA A 51 -19.20 17.30 9.95
CA ALA A 51 -19.41 16.80 11.31
C ALA A 51 -19.58 15.26 11.40
N HIS A 52 -20.15 14.63 10.37
CA HIS A 52 -20.28 13.17 10.35
C HIS A 52 -18.94 12.49 10.09
N SER A 53 -18.16 12.99 9.13
CA SER A 53 -16.82 12.46 8.87
C SER A 53 -15.87 12.65 10.05
N GLU A 54 -16.01 13.75 10.79
CA GLU A 54 -15.24 14.01 12.02
C GLU A 54 -15.62 13.03 13.14
N ALA A 55 -16.92 12.76 13.32
CA ALA A 55 -17.38 11.76 14.28
C ALA A 55 -16.86 10.34 13.92
N VAL A 56 -16.82 9.99 12.63
CA VAL A 56 -16.24 8.72 12.17
C VAL A 56 -14.73 8.70 12.39
N ALA A 57 -14.03 9.81 12.15
CA ALA A 57 -12.59 9.92 12.40
C ALA A 57 -12.26 9.65 13.87
N ALA A 58 -13.01 10.25 14.80
CA ALA A 58 -12.86 10.04 16.24
C ALA A 58 -13.13 8.57 16.63
N MET A 59 -14.20 7.96 16.11
CA MET A 59 -14.52 6.54 16.35
C MET A 59 -13.42 5.62 15.79
N ALA A 60 -12.97 5.85 14.56
CA ALA A 60 -11.93 5.06 13.93
C ALA A 60 -10.62 5.12 14.73
N ALA A 61 -10.21 6.33 15.14
CA ALA A 61 -9.02 6.53 15.96
C ALA A 61 -9.10 5.79 17.31
N ALA A 62 -10.26 5.84 17.98
CA ALA A 62 -10.48 5.12 19.24
C ALA A 62 -10.35 3.58 19.10
N GLU A 63 -10.62 3.05 17.91
CA GLU A 63 -10.48 1.62 17.58
C GLU A 63 -9.15 1.27 16.89
N GLY A 64 -8.24 2.23 16.72
CA GLY A 64 -6.97 2.03 16.01
C GLY A 64 -7.14 1.79 14.50
N ASN A 65 -8.21 2.32 13.92
CA ASN A 65 -8.53 2.25 12.50
C ASN A 65 -8.21 3.55 11.76
N ALA A 66 -7.85 3.42 10.49
CA ALA A 66 -7.73 4.56 9.60
C ALA A 66 -9.10 4.98 9.03
N HIS A 67 -9.17 6.19 8.51
CA HIS A 67 -10.31 6.68 7.73
C HIS A 67 -9.83 7.51 6.54
N VAL A 68 -10.65 7.60 5.50
CA VAL A 68 -10.46 8.49 4.33
C VAL A 68 -11.79 9.16 4.02
N VAL A 69 -11.75 10.45 3.67
CA VAL A 69 -12.90 11.22 3.17
C VAL A 69 -12.82 11.28 1.65
N ILE A 70 -13.90 10.92 0.97
CA ILE A 70 -14.03 11.01 -0.50
C ILE A 70 -15.42 11.56 -0.85
N SER A 71 -15.57 12.12 -2.05
CA SER A 71 -16.89 12.29 -2.67
C SER A 71 -16.98 11.36 -3.86
N ALA A 72 -17.82 10.32 -3.76
CA ALA A 72 -18.01 9.38 -4.86
C ALA A 72 -18.53 10.06 -6.14
N ARG A 73 -19.22 11.20 -6.00
CA ARG A 73 -19.68 12.02 -7.13
C ARG A 73 -18.51 12.65 -7.87
N ILE A 74 -17.58 13.28 -7.15
CA ILE A 74 -16.34 13.84 -7.71
C ILE A 74 -15.54 12.74 -8.42
N GLU A 75 -15.39 11.57 -7.81
CA GLU A 75 -14.63 10.46 -8.43
C GLU A 75 -15.28 9.95 -9.72
N GLU A 76 -16.62 9.91 -9.79
CA GLU A 76 -17.36 9.52 -10.99
C GLU A 76 -17.13 10.49 -12.15
N GLU A 77 -17.09 11.80 -11.86
CA GLU A 77 -16.84 12.84 -12.85
C GLU A 77 -15.38 12.81 -13.33
N ILE A 78 -14.42 12.73 -12.40
CA ILE A 78 -12.99 12.61 -12.72
C ILE A 78 -12.71 11.41 -13.63
N ALA A 79 -13.38 10.27 -13.40
CA ALA A 79 -13.18 9.06 -14.19
C ALA A 79 -13.60 9.21 -15.68
N GLN A 80 -14.39 10.23 -16.01
CA GLN A 80 -14.85 10.51 -17.37
C GLN A 80 -14.03 11.61 -18.06
N LEU A 81 -13.19 12.33 -17.31
CA LEU A 81 -12.40 13.44 -17.83
C LEU A 81 -11.03 12.96 -18.33
N PRO A 82 -10.49 13.60 -19.39
CA PRO A 82 -9.07 13.49 -19.73
C PRO A 82 -8.17 13.91 -18.56
N PRO A 83 -6.93 13.40 -18.46
CA PRO A 83 -6.05 13.65 -17.32
C PRO A 83 -5.78 15.13 -17.00
N GLU A 84 -5.65 15.98 -18.02
CA GLU A 84 -5.42 17.42 -17.80
C GLU A 84 -6.68 18.13 -17.30
N GLU A 85 -7.85 17.79 -17.85
CA GLU A 85 -9.14 18.34 -17.40
C GLU A 85 -9.48 17.90 -15.97
N ALA A 86 -9.18 16.65 -15.61
CA ALA A 86 -9.35 16.13 -14.26
C ALA A 86 -8.53 16.93 -13.21
N ARG A 87 -7.29 17.32 -13.56
CA ARG A 87 -6.44 18.14 -12.68
C ARG A 87 -7.01 19.54 -12.48
N GLU A 88 -7.46 20.17 -13.56
CA GLU A 88 -8.09 21.49 -13.48
C GLU A 88 -9.37 21.44 -12.63
N PHE A 89 -10.21 20.42 -12.86
CA PHE A 89 -11.43 20.19 -12.08
C PHE A 89 -11.14 20.04 -10.58
N LEU A 90 -10.19 19.17 -10.20
CA LEU A 90 -9.76 19.00 -8.81
C LEU A 90 -9.28 20.31 -8.18
N ALA A 91 -8.49 21.09 -8.91
CA ALA A 91 -7.99 22.37 -8.42
C ALA A 91 -9.12 23.37 -8.14
N THR A 92 -10.19 23.41 -8.96
CA THR A 92 -11.36 24.27 -8.70
C THR A 92 -12.10 23.89 -7.42
N MET A 93 -12.01 22.62 -7.01
CA MET A 93 -12.60 22.10 -5.78
C MET A 93 -11.65 22.15 -4.57
N GLY A 94 -10.45 22.72 -4.73
CA GLY A 94 -9.44 22.78 -3.66
C GLY A 94 -8.81 21.43 -3.32
N LEU A 95 -8.91 20.45 -4.23
CA LEU A 95 -8.33 19.12 -4.07
C LEU A 95 -7.00 19.03 -4.82
N ALA A 96 -5.98 18.50 -4.16
CA ALA A 96 -4.65 18.30 -4.76
C ALA A 96 -4.57 17.00 -5.58
N GLU A 97 -5.45 16.04 -5.30
CA GLU A 97 -5.46 14.71 -5.91
C GLU A 97 -6.85 14.04 -5.76
N PRO A 98 -7.14 13.00 -6.56
CA PRO A 98 -8.34 12.20 -6.41
C PRO A 98 -8.47 11.56 -5.01
N GLY A 99 -9.69 11.48 -4.50
CA GLY A 99 -10.01 10.72 -3.30
C GLY A 99 -9.78 9.21 -3.47
N LEU A 100 -9.96 8.67 -4.68
CA LEU A 100 -9.68 7.27 -4.97
C LEU A 100 -8.19 6.92 -4.79
N ASP A 101 -7.28 7.82 -5.15
CA ASP A 101 -5.84 7.62 -4.96
C ASP A 101 -5.48 7.56 -3.46
N ARG A 102 -6.08 8.45 -2.65
CA ARG A 102 -5.96 8.41 -1.18
C ARG A 102 -6.50 7.11 -0.62
N LEU A 103 -7.63 6.62 -1.12
CA LEU A 103 -8.23 5.35 -0.73
C LEU A 103 -7.34 4.15 -1.08
N ILE A 104 -6.76 4.12 -2.28
CA ILE A 104 -5.84 3.06 -2.73
C ILE A 104 -4.63 3.01 -1.80
N ARG A 105 -3.99 4.15 -1.51
CA ARG A 105 -2.82 4.20 -0.61
C ARG A 105 -3.16 3.78 0.81
N ALA A 106 -4.31 4.22 1.33
CA ALA A 106 -4.79 3.78 2.64
C ALA A 106 -5.05 2.26 2.67
N GLY A 107 -5.60 1.68 1.60
CA GLY A 107 -5.77 0.24 1.45
C GLY A 107 -4.45 -0.54 1.40
N TYR A 108 -3.46 -0.04 0.66
CA TYR A 108 -2.10 -0.62 0.63
C TYR A 108 -1.47 -0.62 2.03
N ALA A 109 -1.54 0.51 2.74
CA ALA A 109 -1.05 0.62 4.11
C ALA A 109 -1.79 -0.32 5.08
N LEU A 110 -3.13 -0.40 4.95
CA LEU A 110 -3.98 -1.28 5.77
C LEU A 110 -3.57 -2.76 5.63
N LEU A 111 -3.27 -3.18 4.41
CA LEU A 111 -2.83 -4.53 4.08
C LEU A 111 -1.32 -4.74 4.30
N ARG A 112 -0.60 -3.70 4.72
CA ARG A 112 0.85 -3.69 4.91
C ARG A 112 1.59 -4.16 3.64
N LEU A 113 1.16 -3.65 2.51
CA LEU A 113 1.78 -3.92 1.22
C LEU A 113 2.89 -2.90 0.97
N ARG A 114 3.92 -3.33 0.24
CA ARG A 114 5.00 -2.53 -0.32
C ARG A 114 5.02 -2.73 -1.83
N THR A 115 5.54 -1.74 -2.53
CA THR A 115 5.79 -1.79 -3.97
C THR A 115 7.29 -1.73 -4.22
N TYR A 116 7.81 -2.66 -5.01
CA TYR A 116 9.16 -2.56 -5.58
C TYR A 116 9.04 -2.50 -7.11
N PHE A 117 10.11 -2.07 -7.77
CA PHE A 117 10.13 -1.87 -9.21
C PHE A 117 11.17 -2.75 -9.89
N THR A 118 10.84 -3.20 -11.10
CA THR A 118 11.84 -3.64 -12.08
C THR A 118 11.86 -2.61 -13.20
N ALA A 119 13.03 -2.10 -13.54
CA ALA A 119 13.20 -1.11 -14.60
C ALA A 119 14.20 -1.63 -15.63
N GLY A 120 13.80 -1.61 -16.90
CA GLY A 120 14.65 -1.95 -18.03
C GLY A 120 14.32 -1.08 -19.24
N PRO A 121 15.09 -1.19 -20.34
CA PRO A 121 14.93 -0.32 -21.51
C PRO A 121 13.58 -0.46 -22.22
N LYS A 122 12.89 -1.58 -22.03
CA LYS A 122 11.58 -1.87 -22.67
C LYS A 122 10.39 -1.66 -21.73
N GLU A 123 10.57 -1.87 -20.43
CA GLU A 123 9.48 -1.90 -19.48
C GLU A 123 9.97 -1.45 -18.11
N ALA A 124 9.14 -0.64 -17.44
CA ALA A 124 9.19 -0.44 -16.01
C ALA A 124 7.90 -0.99 -15.40
N ARG A 125 8.03 -1.79 -14.34
CA ARG A 125 6.89 -2.47 -13.71
C ARG A 125 6.96 -2.37 -12.20
N ALA A 126 5.81 -2.09 -11.60
CA ALA A 126 5.57 -2.14 -10.17
C ALA A 126 5.11 -3.55 -9.75
N TRP A 127 5.64 -4.03 -8.64
CA TRP A 127 5.34 -5.33 -8.06
C TRP A 127 4.92 -5.16 -6.61
N THR A 128 3.79 -5.75 -6.25
CA THR A 128 3.21 -5.62 -4.90
C THR A 128 3.54 -6.83 -4.05
N ILE A 129 4.11 -6.59 -2.86
CA ILE A 129 4.50 -7.61 -1.89
C ILE A 129 4.05 -7.23 -0.49
N PRO A 130 3.81 -8.19 0.42
CA PRO A 130 3.69 -7.87 1.84
C PRO A 130 4.97 -7.25 2.41
N ALA A 131 4.85 -6.37 3.40
CA ALA A 131 5.98 -5.93 4.21
C ALA A 131 6.63 -7.13 4.92
N GLY A 132 7.96 -7.15 5.00
CA GLY A 132 8.71 -8.31 5.52
C GLY A 132 9.08 -9.35 4.46
N THR A 133 8.64 -9.21 3.21
CA THR A 133 9.01 -10.13 2.13
C THR A 133 10.51 -10.05 1.81
N LEU A 134 11.17 -11.20 1.77
CA LEU A 134 12.60 -11.31 1.47
C LEU A 134 12.87 -11.27 -0.05
N ALA A 135 14.08 -10.87 -0.45
CA ALA A 135 14.47 -10.74 -1.85
C ALA A 135 14.17 -11.98 -2.73
N PRO A 136 14.41 -13.24 -2.29
CA PRO A 136 14.04 -14.42 -3.08
C PRO A 136 12.53 -14.55 -3.29
N GLN A 137 11.75 -14.26 -2.24
CA GLN A 137 10.28 -14.32 -2.29
C GLN A 137 9.71 -13.24 -3.21
N ALA A 138 10.29 -12.04 -3.17
CA ALA A 138 9.95 -10.95 -4.09
C ALA A 138 10.24 -11.37 -5.55
N ALA A 139 11.39 -11.98 -5.82
CA ALA A 139 11.69 -12.54 -7.14
C ALA A 139 10.67 -13.62 -7.57
N GLY A 140 10.20 -14.43 -6.61
CA GLY A 140 9.14 -15.43 -6.81
C GLY A 140 7.80 -14.86 -7.29
N VAL A 141 7.48 -13.61 -6.93
CA VAL A 141 6.27 -12.91 -7.42
C VAL A 141 6.34 -12.64 -8.93
N ILE A 142 7.55 -12.47 -9.48
CA ILE A 142 7.77 -12.37 -10.92
C ILE A 142 7.60 -13.75 -11.57
N HIS A 143 8.31 -14.74 -11.02
CA HIS A 143 8.22 -16.13 -11.47
C HIS A 143 8.73 -17.09 -10.39
N GLY A 144 8.03 -18.21 -10.16
CA GLY A 144 8.38 -19.15 -9.09
C GLY A 144 9.78 -19.78 -9.21
N ASP A 145 10.33 -19.89 -10.41
CA ASP A 145 11.71 -20.39 -10.61
C ASP A 145 12.78 -19.38 -10.17
N PHE A 146 12.49 -18.08 -10.18
CA PHE A 146 13.45 -17.07 -9.72
C PHE A 146 13.67 -17.17 -8.21
N GLU A 147 12.65 -17.54 -7.45
CA GLU A 147 12.79 -17.78 -6.01
C GLU A 147 13.72 -18.97 -5.73
N LYS A 148 13.53 -20.09 -6.45
CA LYS A 148 14.34 -21.31 -6.30
C LYS A 148 15.78 -21.09 -6.74
N GLY A 149 15.95 -20.44 -7.90
CA GLY A 149 17.24 -20.15 -8.51
C GLY A 149 17.94 -18.91 -7.96
N PHE A 150 17.36 -18.21 -6.97
CA PHE A 150 17.86 -16.92 -6.51
C PHE A 150 19.33 -16.99 -6.07
N ILE A 151 20.15 -16.11 -6.65
CA ILE A 151 21.56 -15.91 -6.29
C ILE A 151 21.67 -14.65 -5.44
N ARG A 152 21.27 -13.50 -5.98
CA ARG A 152 21.31 -12.17 -5.34
C ARG A 152 20.40 -11.18 -6.07
N ALA A 153 20.16 -10.03 -5.46
CA ALA A 153 19.51 -8.89 -6.11
C ALA A 153 20.47 -7.71 -6.22
N GLU A 154 20.48 -7.03 -7.36
CA GLU A 154 20.98 -5.66 -7.45
C GLU A 154 19.85 -4.73 -7.06
N THR A 155 20.11 -3.81 -6.13
CA THR A 155 19.06 -2.97 -5.53
C THR A 155 19.52 -1.52 -5.42
N ILE A 156 18.65 -0.61 -5.84
CA ILE A 156 18.83 0.84 -5.73
C ILE A 156 17.55 1.40 -5.11
N ALA A 157 17.66 2.29 -4.13
CA ALA A 157 16.48 2.97 -3.59
C ALA A 157 15.87 3.91 -4.66
N TYR A 158 14.54 4.04 -4.71
CA TYR A 158 13.85 4.89 -5.71
C TYR A 158 14.46 6.29 -5.83
N ASP A 159 14.65 6.97 -4.71
CA ASP A 159 15.17 8.35 -4.69
C ASP A 159 16.58 8.43 -5.28
N ASP A 160 17.44 7.45 -4.98
CA ASP A 160 18.79 7.36 -5.55
C ASP A 160 18.73 7.05 -7.06
N TYR A 161 17.80 6.19 -7.50
CA TYR A 161 17.61 5.85 -8.91
C TYR A 161 17.22 7.09 -9.72
N VAL A 162 16.28 7.89 -9.22
CA VAL A 162 15.83 9.12 -9.88
C VAL A 162 16.91 10.20 -9.83
N ALA A 163 17.51 10.44 -8.65
CA ALA A 163 18.52 11.49 -8.45
C ALA A 163 19.76 11.30 -9.32
N HIS A 164 20.10 10.05 -9.64
CA HIS A 164 21.29 9.71 -10.44
C HIS A 164 20.96 9.33 -11.90
N GLY A 165 19.74 9.60 -12.38
CA GLY A 165 19.40 9.41 -13.81
C GLY A 165 19.35 7.95 -14.25
N GLY A 166 19.00 7.04 -13.33
CA GLY A 166 18.82 5.62 -13.58
C GLY A 166 19.97 4.74 -13.10
N GLU A 167 19.93 3.46 -13.50
CA GLU A 167 20.82 2.43 -12.97
C GLU A 167 22.31 2.75 -13.14
N ALA A 168 22.71 3.21 -14.33
CA ALA A 168 24.10 3.49 -14.65
C ALA A 168 24.68 4.58 -13.74
N GLY A 169 23.99 5.72 -13.62
CA GLY A 169 24.46 6.81 -12.76
C GLY A 169 24.39 6.45 -11.27
N ALA A 170 23.37 5.71 -10.84
CA ALA A 170 23.28 5.23 -9.46
C ALA A 170 24.43 4.25 -9.12
N ARG A 171 24.84 3.41 -10.08
CA ARG A 171 25.99 2.52 -9.94
C ARG A 171 27.30 3.30 -9.83
N GLU A 172 27.52 4.29 -10.68
CA GLU A 172 28.71 5.16 -10.64
C GLU A 172 28.78 5.96 -9.33
N ALA A 173 27.63 6.39 -8.79
CA ALA A 173 27.51 7.06 -7.50
C ALA A 173 27.61 6.11 -6.29
N GLY A 174 27.81 4.81 -6.50
CA GLY A 174 27.94 3.81 -5.43
C GLY A 174 26.64 3.51 -4.67
N LYS A 175 25.48 3.81 -5.27
CA LYS A 175 24.14 3.58 -4.67
C LYS A 175 23.57 2.19 -4.97
N LEU A 176 24.13 1.47 -5.94
CA LEU A 176 23.75 0.09 -6.23
C LEU A 176 24.32 -0.85 -5.18
N ARG A 177 23.43 -1.59 -4.51
CA ARG A 177 23.75 -2.59 -3.50
C ARG A 177 23.56 -4.00 -4.06
N LEU A 178 24.35 -4.93 -3.56
CA LEU A 178 24.19 -6.36 -3.82
C LEU A 178 23.55 -7.01 -2.58
N GLU A 179 22.29 -7.35 -2.70
CA GLU A 179 21.47 -7.85 -1.60
C GLU A 179 21.36 -9.39 -1.66
N GLY A 180 21.54 -10.02 -0.49
CA GLY A 180 21.48 -11.46 -0.33
C GLY A 180 20.09 -12.00 -0.03
N ARG A 181 20.00 -13.30 0.25
CA ARG A 181 18.74 -14.01 0.53
C ARG A 181 17.97 -13.49 1.75
N SER A 182 18.66 -12.89 2.71
CA SER A 182 18.08 -12.36 3.94
C SER A 182 17.66 -10.90 3.85
N TYR A 183 17.86 -10.24 2.70
CA TYR A 183 17.44 -8.85 2.53
C TYR A 183 15.91 -8.78 2.51
N GLU A 184 15.36 -7.94 3.38
CA GLU A 184 13.95 -7.57 3.36
C GLU A 184 13.76 -6.42 2.37
N VAL A 185 12.92 -6.64 1.35
CA VAL A 185 12.67 -5.66 0.29
C VAL A 185 11.96 -4.43 0.87
N GLN A 186 12.49 -3.25 0.58
CA GLN A 186 11.95 -1.98 1.05
C GLN A 186 11.00 -1.40 0.01
N ASP A 187 10.10 -0.53 0.48
CA ASP A 187 9.17 0.17 -0.41
C ASP A 187 9.96 1.11 -1.34
N GLY A 188 9.65 1.06 -2.63
CA GLY A 188 10.34 1.82 -3.67
C GLY A 188 11.65 1.22 -4.17
N ASP A 189 12.11 0.08 -3.66
CA ASP A 189 13.34 -0.53 -4.18
C ASP A 189 13.23 -0.80 -5.70
N VAL A 190 14.22 -0.35 -6.47
CA VAL A 190 14.40 -0.71 -7.88
C VAL A 190 15.37 -1.89 -7.93
N MET A 191 14.88 -3.05 -8.37
CA MET A 191 15.55 -4.33 -8.22
C MET A 191 15.78 -5.02 -9.57
N HIS A 192 16.94 -5.65 -9.68
CA HIS A 192 17.26 -6.63 -10.71
C HIS A 192 17.71 -7.94 -10.07
N PHE A 193 17.01 -9.03 -10.36
CA PHE A 193 17.26 -10.34 -9.73
C PHE A 193 18.19 -11.20 -10.57
N LEU A 194 19.29 -11.68 -9.98
CA LEU A 194 20.17 -12.67 -10.58
C LEU A 194 19.78 -14.05 -10.05
N PHE A 195 19.58 -15.00 -10.97
CA PHE A 195 19.20 -16.37 -10.66
C PHE A 195 19.91 -17.37 -11.58
N SER A 196 20.08 -18.60 -11.12
CA SER A 196 20.53 -19.73 -11.94
C SER A 196 19.31 -20.47 -12.49
N GLY A 197 19.26 -20.65 -13.81
CA GLY A 197 18.30 -21.51 -14.49
C GLY A 197 18.69 -22.98 -14.48
#